data_AF-A0A1S9PL65-F1
#
_entry.id   AF-A0A1S9PL65-F1
#
_cell.length_a   1.000
_cell.length_b   1.000
_cell.length_c   1.000
_cell.angle_alpha   90.00
_cell.angle_beta   90.00
_cell.angle_gamma   90.00
#
_symmetry.space_group_name_H-M   'P 1'
#
loop_
_entity.id
_entity.type
_entity.pdbx_description
1 polymer ?
#
loop_
_entity_poly.entity_id
_entity_poly.type
_entity_poly.pdbx_seq_one_letter_code
_entity_poly.pdbx_strand_id
1 'polypeptide(L)'
;MDPAEIFSHHRTSRDYIAQLEFDYIETYSFQRGGKYDEFAIELPRLMMLPNPTAEERQKINTLRKEQNIFQRENGFLFASNRQLNKSAAPIGRFSKDAPEAIALLEALNIEAMKVYHWMCWPVYRDAIVFYKASGEIISVLHICFGCDHMTLGSNKDIIADNRCYEALRGIFLEIGHPIQPR
;
A
#
# COMPACT_ATOMS: atom_id res chain seq x y z
N MET A 1 0.40 23.57 15.90
CA MET A 1 -0.19 22.35 16.46
C MET A 1 0.93 21.53 17.03
N ASP A 2 0.84 21.17 18.30
CA ASP A 2 1.79 20.27 18.95
C ASP A 2 1.67 18.87 18.29
N PRO A 3 2.75 18.28 17.78
CA PRO A 3 2.72 16.92 17.22
C PRO A 3 2.06 15.92 18.18
N ALA A 4 2.23 16.09 19.50
CA ALA A 4 1.70 15.19 20.52
C ALA A 4 0.16 15.10 20.54
N GLU A 5 -0.56 16.15 20.15
CA GLU A 5 -2.03 16.13 20.14
C GLU A 5 -2.61 15.35 18.94
N ILE A 6 -1.89 15.29 17.82
CA ILE A 6 -2.31 14.59 16.59
C ILE A 6 -2.29 13.07 16.80
N PHE A 7 -1.41 12.53 17.65
CA PHE A 7 -1.24 11.08 17.81
C PHE A 7 -2.12 10.43 18.89
N SER A 8 -2.78 11.24 19.74
CA SER A 8 -3.49 10.74 20.93
C SER A 8 -4.61 9.71 20.65
N HIS A 9 -5.10 9.63 19.41
CA HIS A 9 -6.17 8.71 18.99
C HIS A 9 -5.82 7.86 17.76
N HIS A 10 -4.57 7.89 17.28
CA HIS A 10 -4.15 7.20 16.06
C HIS A 10 -3.05 6.18 16.33
N ARG A 11 -3.17 4.99 15.73
CA ARG A 11 -2.16 3.93 15.85
C ARG A 11 -0.96 4.26 14.96
N THR A 12 0.23 4.35 15.56
CA THR A 12 1.48 4.53 14.79
C THR A 12 2.01 3.20 14.27
N SER A 13 2.93 3.22 13.29
CA SER A 13 3.62 2.02 12.81
C SER A 13 4.40 1.32 13.92
N ARG A 14 5.03 2.09 14.82
CA ARG A 14 5.71 1.61 16.02
C ARG A 14 4.75 0.86 16.96
N ASP A 15 3.61 1.47 17.30
CA ASP A 15 2.61 0.84 18.17
C ASP A 15 2.03 -0.43 17.53
N TYR A 16 1.85 -0.40 16.21
CA TYR A 16 1.36 -1.53 15.44
C TYR A 16 2.31 -2.73 15.52
N ILE A 17 3.59 -2.56 15.17
CA ILE A 17 4.53 -3.68 15.12
C ILE A 17 4.85 -4.24 16.52
N ALA A 18 4.84 -3.39 17.56
CA ALA A 18 5.11 -3.81 18.93
C ALA A 18 4.10 -4.84 19.47
N GLN A 19 2.93 -4.95 18.84
CA GLN A 19 1.84 -5.84 19.24
C GLN A 19 1.73 -7.09 18.35
N LEU A 20 2.59 -7.24 17.33
CA LEU A 20 2.52 -8.37 16.40
C LEU A 20 3.36 -9.54 16.88
N GLU A 21 2.70 -10.68 17.05
CA GLU A 21 3.35 -11.99 17.16
C GLU A 21 3.26 -12.71 15.81
N PHE A 22 4.42 -12.90 15.17
CA PHE A 22 4.55 -13.55 13.87
C PHE A 22 5.89 -14.28 13.80
N ASP A 23 5.99 -15.21 12.85
CA ASP A 23 7.16 -16.07 12.64
C ASP A 23 7.91 -15.71 11.34
N TYR A 24 7.18 -15.26 10.31
CA TYR A 24 7.80 -14.81 9.07
C TYR A 24 6.95 -13.73 8.36
N ILE A 25 7.58 -13.03 7.43
CA ILE A 25 6.99 -11.99 6.61
C ILE A 25 7.03 -12.42 5.15
N GLU A 26 6.00 -12.05 4.40
CA GLU A 26 6.09 -11.97 2.95
C GLU A 26 5.80 -10.56 2.46
N THR A 27 6.42 -10.21 1.34
CA THR A 27 6.19 -8.94 0.66
C THR A 27 5.54 -9.18 -0.69
N TYR A 28 4.59 -8.33 -1.04
CA TYR A 28 3.80 -8.47 -2.27
C TYR A 28 3.79 -7.16 -3.05
N SER A 29 3.88 -7.28 -4.37
CA SER A 29 3.59 -6.21 -5.31
C SER A 29 2.30 -6.54 -6.07
N PHE A 30 1.38 -5.60 -6.15
CA PHE A 30 0.09 -5.76 -6.83
C PHE A 30 -0.36 -4.44 -7.44
N GLN A 31 -1.47 -4.47 -8.20
CA GLN A 31 -2.01 -3.30 -8.92
C GLN A 31 -0.96 -2.60 -9.80
N ARG A 32 -0.21 -3.36 -10.60
CA ARG A 32 0.72 -2.81 -11.61
C ARG A 32 0.49 -3.45 -12.96
N GLY A 33 0.60 -2.65 -14.03
CA GLY A 33 0.47 -3.15 -15.40
C GLY A 33 -0.98 -3.45 -15.81
N GLY A 34 -1.17 -3.70 -17.10
CA GLY A 34 -2.44 -4.14 -17.67
C GLY A 34 -3.60 -3.18 -17.38
N LYS A 35 -4.74 -3.70 -16.91
CA LYS A 35 -5.94 -2.90 -16.59
C LYS A 35 -5.69 -1.79 -15.55
N TYR A 36 -4.67 -1.94 -14.72
CA TYR A 36 -4.32 -0.87 -13.78
C TYR A 36 -3.84 0.38 -14.53
N ASP A 37 -2.99 0.22 -15.55
CA ASP A 37 -2.43 1.34 -16.31
C ASP A 37 -3.53 2.08 -17.08
N GLU A 38 -4.56 1.37 -17.55
CA GLU A 38 -5.76 1.96 -18.14
C GLU A 38 -6.49 2.91 -17.16
N PHE A 39 -6.61 2.53 -15.88
CA PHE A 39 -7.23 3.39 -14.87
C PHE A 39 -6.33 4.52 -14.37
N ALA A 40 -5.03 4.28 -14.28
CA ALA A 40 -4.10 5.22 -13.67
C ALA A 40 -3.50 6.22 -14.65
N ILE A 41 -3.49 5.91 -15.95
CA ILE A 41 -2.89 6.73 -17.00
C ILE A 41 -3.96 7.19 -17.97
N GLU A 42 -4.72 6.26 -18.55
CA GLU A 42 -5.61 6.58 -19.65
C GLU A 42 -6.87 7.33 -19.20
N LEU A 43 -7.50 6.92 -18.10
CA LEU A 43 -8.68 7.61 -17.57
C LEU A 43 -8.38 9.09 -17.18
N PRO A 44 -7.32 9.41 -16.40
CA PRO A 44 -6.95 10.81 -16.14
C PRO A 44 -6.67 11.59 -17.41
N ARG A 45 -5.95 11.01 -18.38
CA ARG A 45 -5.66 11.64 -19.68
C ARG A 45 -6.94 12.03 -20.40
N LEU A 46 -7.91 11.11 -20.50
CA LEU A 46 -9.20 11.35 -21.16
C LEU A 46 -10.03 12.40 -20.41
N MET A 47 -9.97 12.41 -19.07
CA MET A 47 -10.67 13.41 -18.25
C MET A 47 -10.11 14.82 -18.37
N MET A 48 -8.84 14.98 -18.79
CA MET A 48 -8.20 16.28 -19.04
C MET A 48 -8.44 16.82 -20.44
N LEU A 49 -9.12 16.07 -21.33
CA LEU A 49 -9.44 16.55 -22.67
C LEU A 49 -10.47 17.69 -22.59
N PRO A 50 -10.22 18.85 -23.24
CA PRO A 50 -11.11 19.99 -23.15
C PRO A 50 -12.47 19.75 -23.84
N ASN A 51 -12.49 18.94 -24.91
CA ASN A 51 -13.69 18.60 -25.66
C ASN A 51 -13.64 17.12 -26.12
N PRO A 52 -13.94 16.16 -25.23
CA PRO A 52 -13.93 14.75 -25.60
C PRO A 52 -15.01 14.43 -26.63
N THR A 53 -14.68 13.56 -27.58
CA THR A 53 -15.61 13.00 -28.57
C THR A 53 -16.67 12.11 -27.93
N ALA A 54 -17.68 11.68 -28.69
CA ALA A 54 -18.70 10.74 -28.19
C ALA A 54 -18.09 9.39 -27.76
N GLU A 55 -17.13 8.87 -28.53
CA GLU A 55 -16.41 7.63 -28.22
C GLU A 55 -15.55 7.78 -26.97
N GLU A 56 -14.84 8.89 -26.80
CA GLU A 56 -14.04 9.17 -25.60
C GLU A 56 -14.93 9.32 -24.36
N ARG A 57 -16.11 9.97 -24.48
CA ARG A 57 -17.10 10.04 -23.39
C ARG A 57 -17.60 8.65 -22.99
N GLN A 58 -17.87 7.79 -23.96
CA GLN A 58 -18.27 6.40 -23.69
C GLN A 58 -17.13 5.65 -22.97
N LYS A 59 -15.89 5.79 -23.45
CA LYS A 59 -14.71 5.16 -22.84
C LYS A 59 -14.48 5.66 -21.41
N ILE A 60 -14.59 6.96 -21.14
CA ILE A 60 -14.52 7.53 -19.78
C ILE A 60 -15.56 6.89 -18.86
N ASN A 61 -16.81 6.77 -19.31
CA ASN A 61 -17.87 6.18 -18.49
C ASN A 61 -17.63 4.69 -18.20
N THR A 62 -17.15 3.93 -19.19
CA THR A 62 -16.76 2.52 -19.01
C THR A 62 -15.61 2.41 -18.00
N LEU A 63 -14.51 3.14 -18.24
CA LEU A 63 -13.34 3.11 -17.37
C LEU A 63 -13.66 3.58 -15.94
N ARG A 64 -14.54 4.56 -15.75
CA ARG A 64 -15.01 4.98 -14.42
C ARG A 64 -15.80 3.89 -13.70
N LYS A 65 -16.69 3.19 -14.40
CA LYS A 65 -17.44 2.06 -13.81
C LYS A 65 -16.49 0.93 -13.43
N GLU A 66 -15.58 0.58 -14.32
CA GLU A 66 -14.60 -0.47 -14.09
C GLU A 66 -13.60 -0.10 -12.99
N GLN A 67 -13.14 1.15 -12.93
CA GLN A 67 -12.28 1.66 -11.85
C GLN A 67 -13.00 1.57 -10.49
N ASN A 68 -14.27 1.94 -10.41
CA ASN A 68 -15.04 1.83 -9.17
C ASN A 68 -15.18 0.37 -8.70
N ILE A 69 -15.41 -0.57 -9.62
CA ILE A 69 -15.45 -2.00 -9.30
C ILE A 69 -14.06 -2.48 -8.88
N PHE A 70 -13.02 -2.11 -9.62
CA PHE A 70 -11.64 -2.47 -9.35
C PHE A 70 -11.16 -1.93 -8.00
N GLN A 71 -11.47 -0.68 -7.65
CA GLN A 71 -11.10 -0.10 -6.36
C GLN A 71 -11.87 -0.73 -5.19
N ARG A 72 -13.15 -1.11 -5.38
CA ARG A 72 -13.95 -1.78 -4.35
C ARG A 72 -13.55 -3.22 -4.10
N GLU A 73 -13.16 -3.95 -5.15
CA GLU A 73 -12.91 -5.39 -5.07
C GLU A 73 -11.42 -5.76 -5.06
N ASN A 74 -10.55 -4.90 -5.61
CA ASN A 74 -9.13 -5.18 -5.82
C ASN A 74 -8.21 -4.08 -5.25
N GLY A 75 -8.74 -3.15 -4.44
CA GLY A 75 -7.98 -2.07 -3.81
C GLY A 75 -6.94 -2.53 -2.77
N PHE A 76 -7.07 -3.78 -2.30
CA PHE A 76 -6.22 -4.39 -1.28
C PHE A 76 -5.60 -5.70 -1.80
N LEU A 77 -4.63 -6.23 -1.05
CA LEU A 77 -3.96 -7.49 -1.39
C LEU A 77 -4.93 -8.67 -1.34
N PHE A 78 -5.84 -8.66 -0.36
CA PHE A 78 -6.94 -9.62 -0.27
C PHE A 78 -8.26 -8.89 -0.52
N ALA A 79 -9.08 -9.44 -1.42
CA ALA A 79 -10.44 -8.99 -1.62
C ALA A 79 -11.30 -9.28 -0.38
N SER A 80 -12.51 -8.72 -0.32
CA SER A 80 -13.45 -8.91 0.81
C SER A 80 -13.80 -10.38 1.07
N ASN A 81 -13.72 -11.23 0.04
CA ASN A 81 -13.90 -12.68 0.11
C ASN A 81 -12.62 -13.46 0.48
N ARG A 82 -11.57 -12.77 0.93
CA ARG A 82 -10.23 -13.30 1.24
C ARG A 82 -9.47 -13.91 0.06
N GLN A 83 -9.94 -13.73 -1.17
CA GLN A 83 -9.16 -14.13 -2.34
C GLN A 83 -8.00 -13.17 -2.54
N LEU A 84 -6.83 -13.72 -2.84
CA LEU A 84 -5.66 -12.95 -3.20
C LEU A 84 -5.94 -12.17 -4.50
N ASN A 85 -5.51 -10.92 -4.53
CA ASN A 85 -5.62 -10.06 -5.70
C ASN A 85 -4.97 -10.75 -6.91
N LYS A 86 -5.67 -10.78 -8.05
CA LYS A 86 -5.19 -11.48 -9.26
C LYS A 86 -3.86 -10.94 -9.80
N SER A 87 -3.54 -9.69 -9.49
CA SER A 87 -2.28 -9.04 -9.88
C SER A 87 -1.17 -9.18 -8.83
N ALA A 88 -1.44 -9.85 -7.70
CA ALA A 88 -0.47 -10.00 -6.64
C ALA A 88 0.66 -10.95 -7.06
N ALA A 89 1.88 -10.44 -6.99
CA ALA A 89 3.10 -11.21 -7.12
C ALA A 89 3.82 -11.18 -5.76
N PRO A 90 4.10 -12.34 -5.14
CA PRO A 90 5.02 -12.40 -4.01
C PRO A 90 6.42 -12.03 -4.49
N ILE A 91 7.12 -11.19 -3.73
CA ILE A 91 8.47 -10.73 -4.06
C ILE A 91 9.50 -11.42 -3.16
N GLY A 92 9.29 -11.39 -1.84
CA GLY A 92 10.19 -12.01 -0.88
C GLY A 92 9.46 -12.66 0.29
N ARG A 93 10.06 -13.72 0.84
CA ARG A 93 9.63 -14.39 2.08
C ARG A 93 10.83 -14.45 3.02
N PHE A 94 10.67 -13.94 4.23
CA PHE A 94 11.77 -13.77 5.18
C PHE A 94 11.34 -14.25 6.57
N SER A 95 12.15 -15.10 7.20
CA SER A 95 12.02 -15.40 8.63
C SER A 95 12.11 -14.09 9.42
N LYS A 96 11.45 -14.02 10.59
CA LYS A 96 11.51 -12.84 11.47
C LYS A 96 12.93 -12.37 11.78
N ASP A 97 13.87 -13.30 11.87
CA ASP A 97 15.27 -13.03 12.21
C ASP A 97 16.17 -12.80 10.98
N ALA A 98 15.61 -12.85 9.77
CA ALA A 98 16.36 -12.57 8.55
C ALA A 98 16.71 -11.07 8.45
N PRO A 99 17.87 -10.70 7.88
CA PRO A 99 18.29 -9.31 7.77
C PRO A 99 17.24 -8.39 7.11
N GLU A 100 16.55 -8.87 6.10
CA GLU A 100 15.51 -8.13 5.38
C GLU A 100 14.28 -7.89 6.27
N ALA A 101 13.86 -8.90 7.04
CA ALA A 101 12.76 -8.76 7.99
C ALA A 101 13.12 -7.78 9.11
N ILE A 102 14.33 -7.89 9.67
CA ILE A 102 14.82 -6.96 10.69
C ILE A 102 14.83 -5.53 10.16
N ALA A 103 15.36 -5.30 8.96
CA ALA A 103 15.39 -3.98 8.33
C ALA A 103 13.98 -3.39 8.14
N LEU A 104 13.01 -4.21 7.69
CA LEU A 104 11.62 -3.78 7.56
C LEU A 104 11.01 -3.37 8.91
N LEU A 105 11.26 -4.16 9.96
CA LEU A 105 10.76 -3.88 11.31
C LEU A 105 11.40 -2.61 11.90
N GLU A 106 12.71 -2.43 11.72
CA GLU A 106 13.42 -1.24 12.15
C GLU A 106 12.88 0.02 11.47
N ALA A 107 12.61 -0.04 10.15
CA ALA A 107 11.98 1.04 9.41
C ALA A 107 10.59 1.37 9.94
N LEU A 108 9.76 0.36 10.23
CA LEU A 108 8.43 0.53 10.83
C LEU A 108 8.48 1.04 12.28
N ASN A 109 9.60 0.84 12.98
CA ASN A 109 9.80 1.27 14.36
C ASN A 109 10.25 2.74 14.50
N ILE A 110 10.48 3.45 13.38
CA ILE A 110 10.82 4.87 13.38
C ILE A 110 9.68 5.67 14.02
N GLU A 111 10.03 6.59 14.93
CA GLU A 111 9.06 7.44 15.61
C GLU A 111 8.39 8.41 14.65
N ALA A 112 7.06 8.47 14.69
CA ALA A 112 6.26 9.41 13.92
C ALA A 112 6.43 10.83 14.49
N MET A 113 7.32 11.62 13.90
CA MET A 113 7.50 13.03 14.24
C MET A 113 7.00 13.95 13.10
N LYS A 114 7.19 13.53 11.85
CA LYS A 114 6.80 14.28 10.65
C LYS A 114 5.83 13.46 9.82
N VAL A 115 4.55 13.83 9.90
CA VAL A 115 3.46 13.22 9.14
C VAL A 115 3.02 14.20 8.07
N TYR A 116 3.09 13.76 6.80
CA TYR A 116 2.59 14.54 5.68
C TYR A 116 1.25 13.96 5.24
N HIS A 117 0.23 14.81 5.16
CA HIS A 117 -1.06 14.45 4.56
C HIS A 117 -1.10 14.94 3.13
N TRP A 118 -0.80 14.04 2.19
CA TRP A 118 -0.92 14.34 0.77
C TRP A 118 -2.39 14.32 0.35
N MET A 119 -2.82 15.28 -0.47
CA MET A 119 -4.22 15.39 -0.96
C MET A 119 -4.60 14.31 -2.00
N CYS A 120 -3.80 13.27 -2.17
CA CYS A 120 -4.07 12.22 -3.15
C CYS A 120 -4.72 11.00 -2.49
N TRP A 121 -5.60 10.35 -3.26
CA TRP A 121 -6.22 9.11 -2.84
C TRP A 121 -5.18 7.97 -2.87
N PRO A 122 -5.02 7.18 -1.78
CA PRO A 122 -4.01 6.14 -1.73
C PRO A 122 -4.33 5.02 -2.73
N VAL A 123 -3.30 4.58 -3.44
CA VAL A 123 -3.33 3.36 -4.26
C VAL A 123 -2.31 2.39 -3.67
N TYR A 124 -2.82 1.39 -2.95
CA TYR A 124 -1.96 0.37 -2.36
C TYR A 124 -1.46 -0.57 -3.44
N ARG A 125 -0.15 -0.66 -3.49
CA ARG A 125 0.59 -1.35 -4.55
C ARG A 125 1.58 -2.33 -3.96
N ASP A 126 1.94 -2.12 -2.71
CA ASP A 126 2.92 -2.90 -2.00
C ASP A 126 2.29 -3.30 -0.66
N ALA A 127 2.62 -4.49 -0.19
CA ALA A 127 2.13 -4.97 1.09
C ALA A 127 3.19 -5.80 1.82
N ILE A 128 3.17 -5.69 3.15
CA ILE A 128 3.87 -6.57 4.07
C ILE A 128 2.82 -7.44 4.73
N VAL A 129 2.97 -8.75 4.63
CA VAL A 129 2.08 -9.73 5.25
C VAL A 129 2.84 -10.47 6.34
N PHE A 130 2.27 -10.48 7.53
CA PHE A 130 2.84 -11.16 8.70
C PHE A 130 2.14 -12.50 8.88
N TYR A 131 2.92 -13.57 9.05
CA TYR A 131 2.42 -14.93 9.15
C TYR A 131 2.90 -15.63 10.41
N LYS A 132 2.12 -16.61 10.89
CA LYS A 132 2.63 -17.68 11.75
C LYS A 132 3.30 -18.78 10.93
N ALA A 133 4.10 -19.62 11.58
CA ALA A 133 4.75 -20.80 11.01
C ALA A 133 3.75 -21.80 10.41
N SER A 134 2.50 -21.79 10.88
CA SER A 134 1.40 -22.57 10.30
C SER A 134 0.92 -22.09 8.93
N GLY A 135 1.38 -20.92 8.46
CA GLY A 135 0.88 -20.25 7.25
C GLY A 135 -0.36 -19.37 7.49
N GLU A 136 -0.80 -19.23 8.74
CA GLU A 136 -1.89 -18.32 9.11
C GLU A 136 -1.45 -16.85 8.95
N ILE A 137 -2.26 -16.03 8.27
CA ILE A 137 -2.04 -14.59 8.16
C ILE A 137 -2.46 -13.92 9.49
N ILE A 138 -1.51 -13.23 10.12
CA ILE A 138 -1.72 -12.40 11.31
C ILE A 138 -2.24 -11.02 10.92
N SER A 139 -1.58 -10.40 9.95
CA SER A 139 -1.86 -9.03 9.55
C SER A 139 -1.35 -8.73 8.16
N VAL A 140 -1.99 -7.76 7.50
CA VAL A 140 -1.61 -7.28 6.17
C VAL A 140 -1.51 -5.77 6.24
N LEU A 141 -0.28 -5.27 6.12
CA LEU A 141 0.00 -3.85 6.04
C LEU A 141 0.12 -3.46 4.57
N HIS A 142 -0.83 -2.65 4.10
CA HIS A 142 -0.82 -2.11 2.74
C HIS A 142 -0.11 -0.77 2.72
N ILE A 143 0.73 -0.56 1.71
CA ILE A 143 1.59 0.61 1.58
C ILE A 143 1.33 1.29 0.24
N CYS A 144 1.16 2.60 0.28
CA CYS A 144 1.16 3.46 -0.89
C CYS A 144 2.36 4.41 -0.81
N PHE A 145 3.41 4.09 -1.55
CA PHE A 145 4.60 4.92 -1.67
C PHE A 145 4.36 6.21 -2.48
N GLY A 146 3.27 6.34 -3.23
CA GLY A 146 2.97 7.58 -3.96
C GLY A 146 2.53 8.73 -3.04
N CYS A 147 1.91 8.38 -1.91
CA CYS A 147 1.28 9.32 -0.98
C CYS A 147 1.73 9.13 0.46
N ASP A 148 2.77 8.32 0.68
CA ASP A 148 3.29 7.99 2.01
C ASP A 148 2.17 7.60 2.98
N HIS A 149 1.35 6.61 2.58
CA HIS A 149 0.20 6.14 3.36
C HIS A 149 0.28 4.65 3.65
N MET A 150 -0.15 4.24 4.85
CA MET A 150 -0.25 2.84 5.27
C MET A 150 -1.60 2.53 5.91
N THR A 151 -2.10 1.31 5.69
CA THR A 151 -3.38 0.87 6.28
C THR A 151 -3.45 -0.65 6.46
N LEU A 152 -4.22 -1.10 7.45
CA LEU A 152 -4.56 -2.52 7.67
C LEU A 152 -5.84 -2.95 6.95
N GLY A 153 -6.45 -2.05 6.18
CA GLY A 153 -7.75 -2.23 5.52
C GLY A 153 -8.68 -1.04 5.81
N SER A 154 -9.93 -1.10 5.35
CA SER A 154 -10.87 0.01 5.46
C SER A 154 -10.95 0.58 6.89
N ASN A 155 -10.63 1.87 7.04
CA ASN A 155 -10.66 2.67 8.28
C ASN A 155 -9.66 2.23 9.37
N LYS A 156 -8.54 1.60 9.01
CA LYS A 156 -7.47 1.22 9.96
C LYS A 156 -6.12 1.74 9.50
N ASP A 157 -6.03 3.06 9.41
CA ASP A 157 -4.82 3.73 8.95
C ASP A 157 -3.72 3.67 10.01
N ILE A 158 -2.49 3.57 9.52
CA ILE A 158 -1.28 3.50 10.33
C ILE A 158 -0.47 4.74 10.04
N ILE A 159 -0.23 5.53 11.09
CA ILE A 159 0.57 6.75 10.96
C ILE A 159 2.06 6.40 11.08
N ALA A 160 2.86 6.91 10.16
CA ALA A 160 4.31 6.77 10.21
C ALA A 160 5.01 8.05 9.79
N ASP A 161 6.27 8.17 10.20
CA ASP A 161 7.15 9.28 9.81
C ASP A 161 7.52 9.21 8.32
N ASN A 162 7.80 10.35 7.68
CA ASN A 162 8.31 10.35 6.30
C ASN A 162 9.58 9.50 6.14
N ARG A 163 10.46 9.46 7.17
CA ARG A 163 11.67 8.63 7.17
C ARG A 163 11.36 7.13 7.16
N CYS A 164 10.21 6.71 7.72
CA CYS A 164 9.74 5.33 7.63
C CYS A 164 9.47 4.96 6.18
N TYR A 165 8.75 5.80 5.44
CA TYR A 165 8.46 5.56 4.02
C TYR A 165 9.71 5.59 3.14
N GLU A 166 10.65 6.49 3.41
CA GLU A 166 11.94 6.55 2.71
C GLU A 166 12.76 5.26 2.94
N ALA A 167 12.88 4.82 4.19
CA ALA A 167 13.59 3.58 4.54
C ALA A 167 12.92 2.34 3.91
N LEU A 168 11.59 2.22 4.05
CA LEU A 168 10.82 1.14 3.45
C LEU A 168 10.98 1.10 1.93
N ARG A 169 10.98 2.26 1.26
CA ARG A 169 11.19 2.31 -0.19
C ARG A 169 12.55 1.74 -0.59
N GLY A 170 13.61 2.13 0.14
CA GLY A 170 14.96 1.59 -0.09
C GLY A 170 14.98 0.07 0.01
N ILE A 171 14.46 -0.46 1.12
CA ILE A 171 14.41 -1.91 1.37
C ILE A 171 13.58 -2.62 0.29
N PHE A 172 12.42 -2.08 -0.06
CA PHE A 172 11.56 -2.69 -1.08
C PHE A 172 12.24 -2.72 -2.46
N LEU A 173 12.97 -1.67 -2.84
CA LEU A 173 13.76 -1.66 -4.07
C LEU A 173 14.87 -2.72 -4.03
N GLU A 174 15.58 -2.84 -2.90
CA GLU A 174 16.66 -3.81 -2.72
C GLU A 174 16.18 -5.27 -2.83
N ILE A 175 15.01 -5.59 -2.26
CA ILE A 175 14.40 -6.93 -2.36
C ILE A 175 13.67 -7.18 -3.68
N GLY A 176 13.64 -6.20 -4.60
CA GLY A 176 13.17 -6.38 -5.98
C GLY A 176 11.75 -5.91 -6.29
N HIS A 177 11.13 -5.08 -5.45
CA HIS A 177 9.83 -4.49 -5.79
C HIS A 177 9.95 -3.48 -6.94
N PRO A 178 9.01 -3.50 -7.90
CA PRO A 178 8.94 -2.53 -8.99
C PRO A 178 8.32 -1.21 -8.52
N ILE A 179 8.99 -0.51 -7.59
CA ILE A 179 8.61 0.82 -7.13
C ILE A 179 9.31 1.86 -8.01
N GLN A 180 8.60 2.95 -8.35
CA GLN A 180 9.24 4.07 -9.04
C GLN A 180 10.11 4.86 -8.05
N PRO A 181 11.34 5.25 -8.45
CA PRO A 181 12.11 6.25 -7.73
C PRO A 181 11.30 7.55 -7.61
N ARG A 182 11.44 8.24 -6.49
CA ARG A 182 10.77 9.54 -6.27
C ARG A 182 11.63 10.68 -6.82
#